data_AF-A0A2Z7A6B0-F1
#
_entry.id   AF-A0A2Z7A6B0-F1
#
_cell.length_a   1.000
_cell.length_b   1.000
_cell.length_c   1.000
_cell.angle_alpha   90.00
_cell.angle_beta   90.00
_cell.angle_gamma   90.00
#
_symmetry.space_group_name_H-M   'P 1'
#
loop_
_entity.id
_entity.type
_entity.pdbx_description
1 polymer ?
#
loop_
_entity_poly.entity_id
_entity_poly.type
_entity_poly.pdbx_seq_one_letter_code
_entity_poly.pdbx_strand_id
1 'polypeptide(L)'
;MEDTSRKMDMEELMKYCNNLIDFLKDDKDIIGLQHFLRHSKALQSQCDDDFNEVLSSIEVTVNGIDDLELQRASVEEQRQTLKKSEQAELRAEMKLSMHASVTNVIPNLDDLSKISGHIVVKDKKIVDNFEFDPAKHSSFDTCNDIWKMIMLQ
;
A
#
# COMPACT_ATOMS: atom_id res chain seq x y z
N MET A 1 5.44 16.09 -70.11
CA MET A 1 4.86 14.85 -69.58
C MET A 1 3.41 15.19 -69.28
N GLU A 2 2.52 14.72 -70.14
CA GLU A 2 1.16 15.23 -70.31
C GLU A 2 0.19 14.34 -69.52
N ASP A 3 -0.63 14.97 -68.67
CA ASP A 3 -1.68 14.34 -67.88
C ASP A 3 -2.70 13.63 -68.77
N THR A 4 -2.60 12.30 -68.88
CA THR A 4 -3.68 11.48 -69.44
C THR A 4 -4.82 11.36 -68.42
N SER A 5 -5.69 12.38 -68.40
CA SER A 5 -7.05 12.25 -67.88
C SER A 5 -7.76 11.13 -68.63
N ARG A 6 -7.94 9.97 -67.99
CA ARG A 6 -8.75 8.87 -68.53
C ARG A 6 -10.19 9.35 -68.62
N LYS A 7 -10.58 9.90 -69.77
CA LYS A 7 -11.96 10.22 -70.07
C LYS A 7 -12.71 8.90 -70.19
N MET A 8 -13.60 8.64 -69.23
CA MET A 8 -14.50 7.49 -69.27
C MET A 8 -15.36 7.61 -70.53
N ASP A 9 -15.47 6.50 -71.26
CA ASP A 9 -16.31 6.46 -72.44
C ASP A 9 -17.77 6.64 -72.04
N MET A 10 -18.52 7.40 -72.86
CA MET A 10 -19.89 7.79 -72.53
C MET A 10 -20.84 6.59 -72.58
N GLU A 11 -20.56 5.60 -73.41
CA GLU A 11 -21.34 4.36 -73.49
C GLU A 11 -21.12 3.48 -72.24
N GLU A 12 -19.87 3.41 -71.76
CA GLU A 12 -19.52 2.73 -70.50
C GLU A 12 -20.16 3.41 -69.28
N LEU A 13 -20.16 4.75 -69.26
CA LEU A 13 -20.86 5.54 -68.23
C LEU A 13 -22.36 5.28 -68.25
N MET A 14 -22.99 5.30 -69.43
CA MET A 14 -24.42 5.02 -69.59
C MET A 14 -24.77 3.60 -69.15
N LYS A 15 -23.92 2.62 -69.45
CA LYS A 15 -24.09 1.24 -68.99
C LYS A 15 -24.02 1.12 -67.46
N TYR A 16 -23.07 1.81 -66.84
CA TYR A 16 -22.98 1.86 -65.37
C TYR A 16 -24.21 2.54 -64.75
N CYS A 17 -24.66 3.66 -65.32
CA CYS A 17 -25.87 4.36 -64.88
C CYS A 17 -27.11 3.49 -65.00
N ASN A 18 -27.29 2.76 -66.12
CA ASN A 18 -28.44 1.87 -66.29
C ASN A 18 -28.42 0.70 -65.30
N ASN A 19 -27.25 0.09 -65.06
CA ASN A 19 -27.13 -0.96 -64.05
C ASN A 19 -27.45 -0.44 -62.64
N LEU A 20 -27.02 0.78 -62.30
CA LEU A 20 -27.34 1.41 -61.02
C LEU A 20 -28.83 1.74 -60.90
N ILE A 21 -29.45 2.24 -61.98
CA ILE A 21 -30.88 2.50 -62.04
C ILE A 21 -31.66 1.20 -61.83
N ASP A 22 -31.32 0.12 -62.54
CA ASP A 22 -31.98 -1.18 -62.40
C ASP A 22 -31.78 -1.78 -60.99
N PHE A 23 -30.58 -1.64 -60.41
CA PHE A 23 -30.27 -2.04 -59.03
C PHE A 23 -31.08 -1.25 -57.98
N LEU A 24 -31.39 0.02 -58.25
CA LEU A 24 -32.17 0.86 -57.34
C LEU A 24 -33.67 0.86 -57.64
N LYS A 25 -34.11 0.12 -58.67
CA LYS A 25 -35.50 0.10 -59.14
C LYS A 25 -36.38 -0.87 -58.38
N ASP A 26 -35.80 -1.90 -57.76
CA ASP A 26 -36.53 -2.80 -56.86
C ASP A 26 -36.57 -2.20 -55.45
N ASP A 27 -37.78 -1.93 -54.96
CA ASP A 27 -38.04 -1.35 -53.64
C ASP A 27 -37.46 -2.25 -52.52
N LYS A 28 -37.33 -3.56 -52.78
CA LYS A 28 -36.70 -4.52 -51.86
C LYS A 28 -35.21 -4.25 -51.64
N ASP A 29 -34.49 -3.81 -52.66
CA ASP A 29 -33.04 -3.56 -52.56
C ASP A 29 -32.75 -2.28 -51.77
N ILE A 30 -33.60 -1.25 -51.94
CA ILE A 30 -33.57 -0.03 -51.10
C ILE A 30 -33.85 -0.38 -49.63
N ILE A 31 -34.86 -1.21 -49.37
CA ILE A 31 -35.18 -1.68 -48.01
C ILE A 31 -34.00 -2.48 -47.42
N GLY A 32 -33.37 -3.35 -48.22
CA GLY A 32 -32.19 -4.12 -47.82
C GLY A 32 -31.00 -3.23 -47.42
N LEU A 33 -30.70 -2.20 -48.22
CA LEU A 33 -29.65 -1.23 -47.91
C LEU A 33 -29.96 -0.40 -46.66
N GLN A 34 -31.21 0.03 -46.46
CA GLN A 34 -31.62 0.73 -45.25
C GLN A 34 -31.50 -0.16 -44.00
N HIS A 35 -31.88 -1.44 -44.12
CA HIS A 35 -31.71 -2.42 -43.05
C HIS A 35 -30.23 -2.63 -42.71
N PHE A 36 -29.38 -2.81 -43.73
CA PHE A 36 -27.94 -2.94 -43.54
C PHE A 36 -27.33 -1.70 -42.88
N LEU A 37 -27.72 -0.50 -43.32
CA LEU A 37 -27.26 0.75 -42.71
C LEU A 37 -27.69 0.89 -41.25
N ARG A 38 -28.93 0.52 -40.91
CA ARG A 38 -29.40 0.51 -39.51
C ARG A 38 -28.60 -0.48 -38.67
N HIS A 39 -28.38 -1.68 -39.20
CA HIS A 39 -27.60 -2.70 -38.51
C HIS A 39 -26.15 -2.26 -38.29
N SER A 40 -25.51 -1.67 -39.31
CA SER A 40 -24.15 -1.13 -39.19
C SER A 40 -24.06 -0.02 -38.14
N LYS A 41 -25.06 0.87 -38.05
CA LYS A 41 -25.10 1.92 -37.03
C LYS A 41 -25.32 1.36 -35.62
N ALA A 42 -26.19 0.36 -35.49
CA ALA A 42 -26.42 -0.31 -34.21
C ALA A 42 -25.15 -1.03 -33.74
N LEU A 43 -24.45 -1.72 -34.66
CA LEU A 43 -23.19 -2.38 -34.36
C LEU A 43 -22.10 -1.37 -33.97
N GLN A 44 -22.02 -0.23 -34.66
CA GLN A 44 -21.10 0.84 -34.30
C GLN A 44 -21.37 1.36 -32.89
N SER A 45 -22.64 1.68 -32.58
CA SER A 45 -23.04 2.12 -31.23
C SER A 45 -22.67 1.08 -30.17
N GLN A 46 -22.92 -0.20 -30.44
CA GLN A 46 -22.55 -1.27 -29.51
C GLN A 46 -21.04 -1.36 -29.30
N CYS A 47 -20.24 -1.26 -30.37
CA CYS A 47 -18.79 -1.24 -30.24
C CYS A 47 -18.29 -0.04 -29.44
N ASP A 48 -18.92 1.14 -29.61
CA ASP A 48 -18.58 2.33 -28.84
C ASP A 48 -18.93 2.14 -27.35
N ASP A 49 -20.09 1.55 -27.05
CA ASP A 49 -20.52 1.24 -25.69
C ASP A 49 -19.57 0.23 -25.02
N ASP A 50 -19.27 -0.88 -25.71
CA ASP A 50 -18.33 -1.92 -25.23
C ASP A 50 -16.93 -1.33 -24.98
N PHE A 51 -16.46 -0.48 -25.88
CA PHE A 51 -15.16 0.18 -25.73
C PHE A 51 -15.11 1.09 -24.50
N ASN A 52 -16.17 1.89 -24.28
CA ASN A 52 -16.27 2.77 -23.13
C ASN A 52 -16.39 1.98 -21.80
N GLU A 53 -17.10 0.85 -21.81
CA GLU A 53 -17.19 -0.04 -20.64
C GLU A 53 -15.81 -0.61 -20.25
N VAL A 54 -15.04 -1.05 -21.26
CA VAL A 54 -13.67 -1.54 -21.04
C VAL A 54 -12.78 -0.43 -20.51
N LEU A 55 -12.85 0.78 -21.06
CA LEU A 55 -12.07 1.92 -20.57
C LEU A 55 -12.39 2.25 -19.10
N SER A 56 -13.67 2.30 -18.75
CA SER A 56 -14.11 2.55 -17.37
C SER A 56 -13.60 1.47 -16.41
N SER A 57 -13.66 0.20 -16.83
CA SER A 57 -13.14 -0.92 -16.04
C SER A 57 -11.62 -0.84 -15.83
N ILE A 58 -10.89 -0.41 -16.85
CA ILE A 58 -9.43 -0.17 -16.76
C ILE A 58 -9.14 0.96 -15.78
N GLU A 59 -9.85 2.08 -15.87
CA GLU A 59 -9.67 3.22 -14.97
C GLU A 59 -9.89 2.84 -13.50
N VAL A 60 -10.98 2.11 -13.20
CA VAL A 60 -11.25 1.61 -11.84
C VAL A 60 -10.13 0.69 -11.36
N THR A 61 -9.64 -0.19 -12.23
CA THR A 61 -8.56 -1.13 -11.89
C THR A 61 -7.25 -0.39 -11.60
N VAL A 62 -6.89 0.60 -12.42
CA VAL A 62 -5.68 1.42 -12.23
C VAL A 62 -5.76 2.18 -10.92
N ASN A 63 -6.88 2.85 -10.64
CA ASN A 63 -7.09 3.57 -9.39
C ASN A 63 -6.99 2.63 -8.17
N GLY A 64 -7.49 1.40 -8.30
CA GLY A 64 -7.35 0.37 -7.27
C GLY A 64 -5.90 -0.09 -7.05
N ILE A 65 -5.10 -0.18 -8.12
CA ILE A 65 -3.67 -0.48 -8.02
C ILE A 65 -2.93 0.65 -7.30
N ASP A 66 -3.21 1.90 -7.67
CA ASP A 66 -2.57 3.07 -7.06
C ASP A 66 -2.85 3.15 -5.55
N ASP A 67 -4.10 2.91 -5.13
CA ASP A 67 -4.46 2.86 -3.70
C ASP A 67 -3.71 1.74 -2.97
N LEU A 68 -3.63 0.54 -3.55
CA LEU A 68 -2.88 -0.57 -2.98
C LEU A 68 -1.37 -0.29 -2.88
N GLU A 69 -0.79 0.42 -3.84
CA GLU A 69 0.61 0.84 -3.78
C GLU A 69 0.86 1.83 -2.64
N LEU A 70 -0.04 2.79 -2.43
CA LEU A 70 0.00 3.72 -1.29
C LEU A 70 -0.10 2.99 0.04
N GLN A 71 -1.06 2.07 0.18
CA GLN A 71 -1.21 1.25 1.37
C GLN A 71 0.05 0.41 1.64
N ARG A 72 0.60 -0.22 0.60
CA ARG A 72 1.84 -1.01 0.70
C ARG A 72 3.01 -0.16 1.19
N ALA A 73 3.18 1.06 0.68
CA ALA A 73 4.24 1.97 1.10
C ALA A 73 4.11 2.33 2.59
N SER A 74 2.88 2.66 3.04
CA SER A 74 2.57 2.96 4.44
C SER A 74 2.88 1.78 5.38
N VAL A 75 2.46 0.56 4.99
CA VAL A 75 2.74 -0.65 5.78
C VAL A 75 4.23 -0.94 5.89
N GLU A 76 5.00 -0.74 4.82
CA GLU A 76 6.45 -0.95 4.86
C GLU A 76 7.16 0.05 5.77
N GLU A 77 6.73 1.31 5.79
CA GLU A 77 7.27 2.32 6.72
C GLU A 77 7.00 1.94 8.19
N GLN A 78 5.78 1.51 8.50
CA GLN A 78 5.41 1.03 9.83
C GLN A 78 6.25 -0.19 10.24
N ARG A 79 6.45 -1.15 9.32
CA ARG A 79 7.26 -2.34 9.56
C ARG A 79 8.71 -2.00 9.89
N GLN A 80 9.30 -1.03 9.18
CA GLN A 80 10.66 -0.58 9.45
C GLN A 80 10.78 0.11 10.81
N THR A 81 9.78 0.90 11.19
CA THR A 81 9.74 1.58 12.49
C THR A 81 9.61 0.56 13.63
N LEU A 82 8.73 -0.43 13.49
CA LEU A 82 8.57 -1.51 14.46
C LEU A 82 9.87 -2.29 14.64
N LYS A 83 10.53 -2.69 13.55
CA LYS A 83 11.80 -3.43 13.60
C LYS A 83 12.91 -2.66 14.34
N LYS A 84 12.97 -1.34 14.17
CA LYS A 84 13.92 -0.49 14.92
C LYS A 84 13.57 -0.43 16.41
N SER A 85 12.29 -0.34 16.74
CA SER A 85 11.80 -0.35 18.13
C SER A 85 12.10 -1.67 18.83
N GLU A 86 11.76 -2.80 18.20
CA GLU A 86 12.06 -4.15 18.71
C GLU A 86 13.56 -4.35 18.96
N GLN A 87 14.41 -3.85 18.06
CA GLN A 87 15.86 -3.91 18.25
C GLN A 87 16.32 -3.05 19.44
N ALA A 88 15.72 -1.88 19.64
CA ALA A 88 16.02 -1.01 20.76
C ALA A 88 15.59 -1.63 22.09
N GLU A 89 14.41 -2.26 22.12
CA GLU A 89 13.87 -2.99 23.27
C GLU A 89 14.77 -4.18 23.64
N LEU A 90 15.14 -5.02 22.67
CA LEU A 90 16.06 -6.14 22.90
C LEU A 90 17.41 -5.67 23.46
N ARG A 91 17.95 -4.55 22.97
CA ARG A 91 19.18 -3.96 23.50
C ARG A 91 19.00 -3.47 24.94
N ALA A 92 17.84 -2.88 25.27
CA ALA A 92 17.53 -2.43 26.62
C ALA A 92 17.42 -3.62 27.58
N GLU A 93 16.73 -4.69 27.19
CA GLU A 93 16.62 -5.94 27.95
C GLU A 93 17.98 -6.59 28.19
N MET A 94 18.82 -6.71 27.15
CA MET A 94 20.18 -7.25 27.29
C MET A 94 21.01 -6.43 28.28
N LYS A 95 20.88 -5.09 28.24
CA LYS A 95 21.58 -4.19 29.17
C LYS A 95 21.08 -4.37 30.60
N LEU A 96 19.76 -4.45 30.80
CA LEU A 96 19.16 -4.70 32.11
C LEU A 96 19.59 -6.06 32.68
N SER A 97 19.56 -7.11 31.86
CA SER A 97 20.01 -8.46 32.23
C SER A 97 21.47 -8.48 32.64
N MET A 98 22.34 -7.82 31.87
CA MET A 98 23.76 -7.66 32.22
C MET A 98 23.92 -6.98 33.58
N HIS A 99 23.22 -5.87 33.83
CA HIS A 99 23.30 -5.19 35.13
C HIS A 99 22.80 -6.06 36.28
N ALA A 100 21.63 -6.69 36.13
CA ALA A 100 21.06 -7.60 37.12
C ALA A 100 21.98 -8.80 37.42
N SER A 101 22.76 -9.28 36.44
CA SER A 101 23.71 -10.38 36.65
C SER A 101 24.86 -10.03 37.60
N VAL A 102 25.24 -8.75 37.67
CA VAL A 102 26.35 -8.26 38.49
C VAL A 102 25.85 -7.75 39.84
N THR A 103 24.67 -7.13 39.88
CA THR A 103 24.16 -6.47 41.09
C THR A 103 23.11 -7.28 41.82
N ASN A 104 22.51 -8.29 41.17
CA ASN A 104 21.29 -8.98 41.62
C ASN A 104 20.11 -8.02 41.89
N VAL A 105 20.14 -6.80 41.34
CA VAL A 105 19.08 -5.80 41.51
C VAL A 105 18.09 -5.90 40.37
N ILE A 106 16.80 -5.93 40.72
CA ILE A 106 15.66 -5.80 39.81
C ILE A 106 15.01 -4.43 40.10
N PRO A 107 15.17 -3.44 39.23
CA PRO A 107 14.54 -2.13 39.42
C PRO A 107 13.02 -2.22 39.24
N ASN A 108 12.28 -1.43 40.01
CA ASN A 108 10.86 -1.20 39.77
C ASN A 108 10.70 -0.10 38.70
N LEU A 109 9.93 -0.39 37.65
CA LEU A 109 9.72 0.51 36.52
C LEU A 109 8.33 1.16 36.51
N ASP A 110 7.44 0.79 37.45
CA ASP A 110 6.05 1.27 37.49
C ASP A 110 5.93 2.72 37.97
N ASP A 111 6.84 3.15 38.85
CA ASP A 111 6.86 4.50 39.43
C ASP A 111 8.23 5.17 39.22
N LEU A 112 8.28 6.06 38.23
CA LEU A 112 9.49 6.80 37.86
C LEU A 112 9.77 7.99 38.78
N SER A 113 8.88 8.33 39.72
CA SER A 113 9.10 9.43 40.66
C SER A 113 10.11 9.09 41.77
N LYS A 114 10.40 7.79 41.94
CA LYS A 114 11.28 7.25 42.97
C LYS A 114 12.24 6.21 42.41
N ILE A 115 13.39 6.07 43.08
CA ILE A 115 14.34 5.00 42.77
C ILE A 115 14.00 3.83 43.68
N SER A 116 13.34 2.82 43.16
CA SER A 116 12.91 1.65 43.95
C SER A 116 13.17 0.35 43.22
N GLY A 117 13.17 -0.76 43.97
CA GLY A 117 13.42 -2.09 43.42
C GLY A 117 13.72 -3.11 44.50
N HIS A 118 14.21 -4.26 44.04
CA HIS A 118 14.43 -5.44 44.87
C HIS A 118 15.81 -6.03 44.61
N ILE A 119 16.49 -6.48 45.66
CA ILE A 119 17.77 -7.20 45.56
C ILE A 119 17.53 -8.68 45.82
N VAL A 120 17.89 -9.54 44.86
CA VAL A 120 17.65 -11.00 44.92
C VAL A 120 18.85 -11.74 45.50
N VAL A 121 18.73 -12.25 46.72
CA VAL A 121 19.76 -13.11 47.34
C VAL A 121 19.54 -14.56 46.92
N LYS A 122 20.32 -15.06 45.95
CA LYS A 122 20.14 -16.43 45.40
C LYS A 122 20.27 -17.52 46.46
N ASP A 123 21.23 -17.40 47.37
CA ASP A 123 21.55 -18.46 48.34
C ASP A 123 20.54 -18.53 49.50
N LYS A 124 19.97 -17.39 49.87
CA LYS A 124 19.05 -17.27 51.02
C LYS A 124 17.58 -17.28 50.61
N LYS A 125 17.27 -17.20 49.30
CA LYS A 125 15.91 -16.96 48.75
C LYS A 125 15.22 -15.74 49.39
N ILE A 126 16.00 -14.71 49.73
CA ILE A 126 15.50 -13.46 50.32
C ILE A 126 15.46 -12.39 49.24
N VAL A 127 14.42 -11.55 49.31
CA VAL A 127 14.24 -10.39 48.45
C VAL A 127 14.20 -9.16 49.37
N ASP A 128 15.23 -8.32 49.28
CA ASP A 128 15.29 -7.06 50.05
C ASP A 128 14.82 -5.90 49.18
N ASN A 129 13.88 -5.11 49.70
CA ASN A 129 13.28 -4.00 48.97
C ASN A 129 13.99 -2.70 49.34
N PHE A 130 14.18 -1.81 48.36
CA PHE A 130 14.68 -0.46 48.59
C PHE A 130 13.81 0.58 47.88
N GLU A 131 13.77 1.78 48.45
CA GLU A 131 13.08 2.94 47.89
C GLU A 131 13.80 4.22 48.33
N PHE A 132 14.11 5.08 47.36
CA PHE A 132 14.77 6.36 47.57
C PHE A 132 14.02 7.47 46.83
N ASP A 133 13.88 8.61 47.51
CA ASP A 133 13.31 9.83 46.96
C ASP A 133 14.43 10.67 46.31
N PRO A 134 14.41 10.89 44.97
CA PRO A 134 15.42 11.64 44.25
C PRO A 134 15.54 13.11 44.70
N ALA A 135 14.52 13.67 45.35
CA ALA A 135 14.56 15.02 45.89
C ALA A 135 15.31 15.10 47.23
N LYS A 136 15.43 13.97 47.94
CA LYS A 136 16.05 13.90 49.27
C LYS A 136 17.46 13.32 49.26
N HIS A 137 17.74 12.43 48.31
CA HIS A 137 19.04 11.78 48.19
C HIS A 137 19.76 12.24 46.92
N SER A 138 21.06 12.54 47.05
CA SER A 138 21.90 12.73 45.86
C SER A 138 22.08 11.39 45.14
N SER A 139 22.29 11.43 43.82
CA SER A 139 22.57 10.21 43.05
C SER A 139 23.79 9.45 43.60
N PHE A 140 24.77 10.15 44.18
CA PHE A 140 25.94 9.53 44.81
C PHE A 140 25.56 8.77 46.09
N ASP A 141 24.79 9.39 46.97
CA ASP A 141 24.37 8.77 48.24
C ASP A 141 23.50 7.53 47.97
N THR A 142 22.54 7.63 47.05
CA THR A 142 21.71 6.51 46.62
C THR A 142 22.55 5.35 46.08
N CYS A 143 23.50 5.62 45.17
CA CYS A 143 24.38 4.59 44.62
C CYS A 143 25.22 3.92 45.71
N ASN A 144 25.80 4.71 46.63
CA ASN A 144 26.62 4.20 47.72
C ASN A 144 25.81 3.31 48.68
N ASP A 145 24.58 3.71 49.01
CA ASP A 145 23.73 2.96 49.91
C ASP A 145 23.22 1.65 49.27
N ILE A 146 22.84 1.67 47.99
CA ILE A 146 22.53 0.45 47.24
C ILE A 146 23.75 -0.48 47.18
N TRP A 147 24.94 0.06 46.93
CA TRP A 147 26.16 -0.74 46.88
C TRP A 147 26.49 -1.41 48.21
N LYS A 148 26.29 -0.72 49.34
CA LYS A 148 26.41 -1.32 50.67
C LYS A 148 25.42 -2.45 50.86
N MET A 149 24.17 -2.30 50.42
CA MET A 149 23.16 -3.37 50.51
C MET A 149 23.56 -4.60 49.71
N ILE A 150 24.11 -4.42 48.49
CA ILE A 150 24.60 -5.53 47.66
C ILE A 150 25.78 -6.25 48.33
N MET A 151 26.71 -5.51 48.94
CA MET A 151 27.91 -6.05 49.59
C MET A 151 27.65 -6.70 50.96
N LEU A 152 26.47 -6.47 51.56
CA LEU A 152 26.07 -7.04 52.85
C LEU A 152 25.41 -8.43 52.73
N GLN A 153 25.26 -8.97 51.50
CA GLN A 153 24.66 -10.28 51.23
C GLN A 153 25.62 -11.45 51.46
#